data_AF-A0A674B9R6-F1
#
_entry.id   AF-A0A674B9R6-F1
#
_cell.length_a   1.000
_cell.length_b   1.000
_cell.length_c   1.000
_cell.angle_alpha   90.00
_cell.angle_beta   90.00
_cell.angle_gamma   90.00
#
_symmetry.space_group_name_H-M   'P 1'
#
loop_
_entity.id
_entity.type
_entity.pdbx_description
1 polymer ?
#
loop_
_entity_poly.entity_id
_entity_poly.type
_entity_poly.pdbx_seq_one_letter_code
_entity_poly.pdbx_strand_id
1 'polypeptide(L)'
;MKKVVHWSTKDVLLWLTDVGMQEYSEALRHLNGKGLLQLSKADFQTAPLALVTLDGGRQLLDKMETLRIEHHIETHKNGHANGHAILAVNSEVNGNKPKRNGVVNEFHKERIQIPMPEITRSPFPEEWGKTGVAFVYAMICFIFTTIMISVVHERVPAKEATPPLPDKFFDFFGRVDWAFSICEINGMILVVLWLLQWALLKYRSIVGRRFFFIVGTLYLYRCITMYITTLPVPGMHFKCSPKLFGDWASQMSRVMKMIAGGGLTITGSHHMCGDYLYSGHTVMLTLSYLFIKEYSSKKFWWYHWICWLLCAVGLFCILLAHDHYSIDVAVAYFITTRLFWWYHTMANQQTLKESSQSNFFSRVWWYRFFQYLEQNVTGIVPRNFQMPLSWRPAQWSQGKYSRIDTVCCDRRN
;
A
#
# COMPACT_ATOMS: atom_id res chain seq x y z
N MET A 1 -13.90 14.44 35.70
CA MET A 1 -13.08 14.16 36.90
C MET A 1 -12.63 15.49 37.49
N LYS A 2 -12.28 15.57 38.79
CA LYS A 2 -11.65 16.80 39.33
C LYS A 2 -10.33 17.03 38.60
N LYS A 3 -9.96 18.28 38.29
CA LYS A 3 -8.65 18.58 37.66
C LYS A 3 -7.54 17.99 38.51
N VAL A 4 -6.56 17.34 37.88
CA VAL A 4 -5.41 16.70 38.55
C VAL A 4 -4.73 17.61 39.57
N VAL A 5 -4.57 18.90 39.26
CA VAL A 5 -3.95 19.89 40.15
C VAL A 5 -4.68 20.03 41.51
N HIS A 6 -5.97 19.68 41.57
CA HIS A 6 -6.79 19.73 42.79
C HIS A 6 -6.97 18.38 43.48
N TRP A 7 -6.24 17.34 43.07
CA TRP A 7 -6.31 16.04 43.70
C TRP A 7 -5.71 16.09 45.10
N SER A 8 -6.48 15.59 46.07
CA SER A 8 -5.99 15.32 47.42
C SER A 8 -5.05 14.10 47.41
N THR A 9 -4.31 13.90 48.49
CA THR A 9 -3.45 12.70 48.65
C THR A 9 -4.24 11.40 48.52
N LYS A 10 -5.51 11.39 48.96
CA LYS A 10 -6.42 10.23 48.80
C LYS A 10 -6.78 9.99 47.33
N ASP A 11 -6.98 11.04 46.55
CA ASP A 11 -7.31 10.94 45.12
C ASP A 11 -6.12 10.39 44.31
N VAL A 12 -4.89 10.77 44.68
CA VAL A 12 -3.66 10.22 44.08
C VAL A 12 -3.50 8.72 44.38
N LEU A 13 -3.79 8.30 45.61
CA LEU A 13 -3.74 6.88 46.00
C LEU A 13 -4.81 6.03 45.29
N LEU A 14 -6.01 6.57 45.11
CA LEU A 14 -7.07 5.94 44.32
C LEU A 14 -6.66 5.80 42.85
N TRP A 15 -6.03 6.83 42.29
CA TRP A 15 -5.52 6.77 40.91
C TRP A 15 -4.40 5.73 40.74
N LEU A 16 -3.45 5.66 41.66
CA LEU A 16 -2.40 4.63 41.64
C LEU A 16 -2.99 3.22 41.69
N THR A 17 -4.09 3.03 42.43
CA THR A 17 -4.81 1.75 42.51
C THR A 17 -5.51 1.42 41.19
N ASP A 18 -6.18 2.39 40.56
CA ASP A 18 -6.90 2.24 39.28
C ASP A 18 -5.94 1.91 38.12
N VAL A 19 -4.75 2.50 38.13
CA VAL A 19 -3.71 2.27 37.11
C VAL A 19 -2.88 1.01 37.37
N GLY A 20 -3.11 0.31 38.48
CA GLY A 20 -2.41 -0.92 38.84
C GLY A 20 -1.00 -0.71 39.41
N MET A 21 -0.72 0.49 39.95
CA MET A 21 0.58 0.93 40.48
C MET A 21 0.55 1.10 42.01
N GLN A 22 -0.09 0.15 42.72
CA GLN A 22 -0.25 0.20 44.19
C GLN A 22 1.08 0.13 44.94
N GLU A 23 2.13 -0.40 44.30
CA GLU A 23 3.50 -0.52 44.83
C GLU A 23 4.08 0.85 45.22
N TYR A 24 3.69 1.92 44.52
CA TYR A 24 4.13 3.29 44.80
C TYR A 24 3.29 4.01 45.86
N SER A 25 2.24 3.37 46.39
CA SER A 25 1.31 4.01 47.34
C SER A 25 2.00 4.46 48.64
N GLU A 26 2.96 3.68 49.13
CA GLU A 26 3.71 4.01 50.35
C GLU A 26 4.71 5.15 50.10
N ALA A 27 5.44 5.10 48.99
CA ALA A 27 6.42 6.11 48.60
C ALA A 27 5.77 7.46 48.24
N LEU A 28 4.55 7.46 47.69
CA LEU A 28 3.82 8.65 47.24
C LEU A 28 2.71 9.11 48.19
N ARG A 29 2.63 8.53 49.40
CA ARG A 29 1.54 8.76 50.38
C ARG A 29 1.30 10.24 50.74
N HIS A 30 2.34 11.05 50.67
CA HIS A 30 2.31 12.47 51.03
C HIS A 30 2.10 13.43 49.84
N LEU A 31 2.05 12.91 48.60
CA LEU A 31 1.98 13.74 47.41
C LEU A 31 0.53 14.01 46.99
N ASN A 32 0.23 15.28 46.76
CA ASN A 32 -1.00 15.72 46.12
C ASN A 32 -0.83 15.74 44.59
N GLY A 33 -1.91 15.98 43.84
CA GLY A 33 -1.83 15.93 42.37
C GLY A 33 -0.86 16.95 41.74
N LYS A 34 -0.58 18.08 42.41
CA LYS A 34 0.45 19.02 41.97
C LYS A 34 1.86 18.44 42.14
N GLY A 35 2.12 17.79 43.28
CA GLY A 35 3.36 17.09 43.53
C GLY A 35 3.56 15.91 42.57
N LEU A 36 2.50 15.17 42.25
CA LEU A 36 2.53 14.10 41.25
C LEU A 36 2.96 14.65 39.88
N LEU A 37 2.40 15.76 39.41
CA LEU A 37 2.76 16.35 38.11
C LEU A 37 4.19 16.91 38.04
N GLN A 38 4.82 17.16 39.19
CA GLN A 38 6.16 17.73 39.30
C GLN A 38 7.27 16.68 39.39
N LEU A 39 6.93 15.40 39.61
CA LEU A 39 7.94 14.35 39.62
C LEU A 39 8.60 14.22 38.24
N SER A 40 9.91 14.11 38.29
CA SER A 40 10.81 14.00 37.15
C SER A 40 11.52 12.65 37.18
N LYS A 41 12.21 12.32 36.09
CA LYS A 41 13.02 11.10 36.01
C LYS A 41 14.12 11.06 37.09
N ALA A 42 14.58 12.20 37.58
CA ALA A 42 15.61 12.28 38.62
C ALA A 42 15.09 11.78 39.98
N ASP A 43 13.80 11.97 40.27
CA ASP A 43 13.20 11.59 41.56
C ASP A 43 13.08 10.06 41.70
N PHE A 44 13.11 9.31 40.59
CA PHE A 44 13.15 7.85 40.57
C PHE A 44 14.56 7.27 40.73
N GLN A 45 15.59 8.12 40.84
CA GLN A 45 16.97 7.71 41.10
C GLN A 45 17.37 7.85 42.58
N THR A 46 16.50 8.45 43.39
CA THR A 46 16.71 8.65 44.83
C THR A 46 15.66 7.89 45.65
N ALA A 47 16.02 7.48 46.86
CA ALA A 47 15.06 6.88 47.80
C ALA A 47 14.02 7.95 48.21
N PRO A 48 12.72 7.62 48.36
CA PRO A 48 12.17 6.25 48.45
C PRO A 48 11.76 5.61 47.11
N LEU A 49 11.69 6.37 46.00
CA LEU A 49 11.14 5.89 44.73
C LEU A 49 12.05 4.93 43.97
N ALA A 50 13.36 5.05 44.14
CA ALA A 50 14.34 4.15 43.52
C ALA A 50 14.27 2.70 44.02
N LEU A 51 13.63 2.46 45.19
CA LEU A 51 13.57 1.15 45.84
C LEU A 51 12.26 0.39 45.53
N VAL A 52 11.31 1.02 44.84
CA VAL A 52 9.96 0.46 44.66
C VAL A 52 9.92 -0.59 43.56
N THR A 53 10.57 -0.36 42.42
CA THR A 53 10.62 -1.33 41.31
C THR A 53 11.98 -1.38 40.62
N LEU A 54 12.30 -2.55 40.06
CA LEU A 54 13.51 -2.80 39.26
C LEU A 54 13.52 -2.07 37.90
N ASP A 55 12.36 -1.56 37.45
CA ASP A 55 12.21 -0.87 36.16
C ASP A 55 12.58 0.64 36.24
N GLY A 56 13.05 1.11 37.40
CA GLY A 56 13.48 2.50 37.59
C GLY A 56 12.36 3.52 37.32
N GLY A 57 11.11 3.16 37.62
CA GLY A 57 9.96 4.06 37.52
C GLY A 57 9.39 4.30 36.11
N ARG A 58 9.89 3.61 35.07
CA ARG A 58 9.47 3.88 33.67
C ARG A 58 7.97 3.75 33.45
N GLN A 59 7.35 2.71 33.98
CA GLN A 59 5.91 2.48 33.80
C GLN A 59 5.06 3.55 34.49
N LEU A 60 5.49 4.01 35.67
CA LEU A 60 4.78 5.09 36.35
C LEU A 60 4.98 6.43 35.61
N LEU A 61 6.19 6.71 35.11
CA LEU A 61 6.47 7.90 34.30
C LEU A 61 5.62 7.97 33.03
N ASP A 62 5.40 6.84 32.34
CA ASP A 62 4.55 6.77 31.14
C ASP A 62 3.07 7.06 31.46
N LYS A 63 2.58 6.51 32.57
CA LYS A 63 1.22 6.79 33.07
C LYS A 63 1.04 8.24 33.51
N MET A 64 2.09 8.82 34.11
CA MET A 64 2.10 10.23 34.49
C MET A 64 2.17 11.18 33.29
N GLU A 65 2.87 10.79 32.22
CA GLU A 65 2.92 11.58 30.99
C GLU A 65 1.55 11.61 30.30
N THR A 66 0.86 10.46 30.28
CA THR A 66 -0.54 10.38 29.82
C THR A 66 -1.43 11.33 30.62
N LEU A 67 -1.26 11.35 31.94
CA LEU A 67 -2.02 12.20 32.85
C LEU A 67 -1.71 13.70 32.67
N ARG A 68 -0.46 14.05 32.36
CA ARG A 68 -0.02 15.42 32.04
C ARG A 68 -0.62 15.90 30.72
N ILE A 69 -0.69 15.02 29.71
CA ILE A 69 -1.32 15.31 28.41
C ILE A 69 -2.82 15.55 28.59
N GLU A 70 -3.53 14.69 29.34
CA GLU A 70 -4.95 14.88 29.65
C GLU A 70 -5.19 16.21 30.39
N HIS A 71 -4.34 16.54 31.36
CA HIS A 71 -4.42 17.81 32.07
C HIS A 71 -4.22 19.01 31.14
N HIS A 72 -3.23 18.96 30.24
CA HIS A 72 -3.03 20.02 29.26
C HIS A 72 -4.21 20.17 28.31
N ILE A 73 -4.79 19.07 27.82
CA ILE A 73 -5.97 19.09 26.97
C ILE A 73 -7.16 19.72 27.72
N GLU A 74 -7.42 19.38 28.98
CA GLU A 74 -8.50 19.97 29.78
C GLU A 74 -8.28 21.46 30.09
N THR A 75 -7.03 21.89 30.31
CA THR A 75 -6.72 23.32 30.52
C THR A 75 -6.96 24.16 29.26
N HIS A 76 -6.58 23.66 28.07
CA HIS A 76 -6.81 24.34 26.80
C HIS A 76 -8.25 24.27 26.30
N LYS A 77 -9.00 23.22 26.67
CA LYS A 77 -10.44 23.09 26.37
C LYS A 77 -11.28 24.12 27.14
N ASN A 78 -10.86 24.48 28.36
CA ASN A 78 -11.52 25.50 29.19
C ASN A 78 -11.04 26.94 28.91
N GLY A 79 -9.92 27.12 28.20
CA GLY A 79 -9.36 28.43 27.85
C GLY A 79 -10.06 29.15 26.69
N HIS A 80 -11.03 28.52 26.02
CA HIS A 80 -11.82 29.14 24.94
C HIS A 80 -13.09 29.88 25.42
N ALA A 81 -13.41 29.85 26.73
CA ALA A 81 -14.66 30.42 27.25
C ALA A 81 -14.54 31.75 28.00
N ASN A 82 -13.38 32.16 28.49
CA ASN A 82 -13.24 33.40 29.27
C ASN A 82 -12.06 34.24 28.77
N GLY A 83 -12.33 35.06 27.75
CA GLY A 83 -11.49 36.22 27.45
C GLY A 83 -11.73 37.31 28.51
N HIS A 84 -10.64 38.02 28.85
CA HIS A 84 -10.51 39.10 29.84
C HIS A 84 -10.24 38.68 31.30
N ALA A 85 -8.97 38.67 31.69
CA ALA A 85 -8.43 39.52 32.77
C ALA A 85 -6.92 39.26 33.00
N ILE A 86 -6.14 40.30 32.68
CA ILE A 86 -4.99 40.85 33.42
C ILE A 86 -4.21 39.88 34.33
N LEU A 87 -2.93 39.68 33.98
CA LEU A 87 -1.86 39.51 34.96
C LEU A 87 -0.73 40.47 34.59
N ALA A 88 -0.77 41.62 35.26
CA ALA A 88 0.39 42.46 35.47
C ALA A 88 1.18 41.95 36.68
N VAL A 89 2.42 42.45 36.79
CA VAL A 89 3.29 42.53 37.99
C VAL A 89 4.26 41.33 38.09
N ASN A 90 5.60 41.47 37.99
CA ASN A 90 6.52 42.55 38.41
C ASN A 90 7.77 42.64 37.51
N SER A 91 8.14 43.87 37.11
CA SER A 91 9.52 44.35 37.09
C SER A 91 9.49 45.87 37.15
N GLU A 92 10.20 46.42 38.13
CA GLU A 92 10.34 47.84 38.43
C GLU A 92 11.08 48.60 37.32
N VAL A 93 10.78 49.90 37.18
CA VAL A 93 11.71 51.04 37.06
C VAL A 93 11.04 52.24 36.36
N ASN A 94 10.74 53.26 37.19
CA ASN A 94 10.93 54.71 37.02
C ASN A 94 10.46 55.49 35.75
N GLY A 95 9.62 56.52 35.95
CA GLY A 95 9.74 57.81 35.25
C GLY A 95 8.60 58.31 34.32
N ASN A 96 7.81 59.27 34.84
CA ASN A 96 7.17 60.43 34.18
C ASN A 96 6.15 60.30 32.99
N LYS A 97 4.88 60.59 33.33
CA LYS A 97 3.83 61.47 32.71
C LYS A 97 3.54 61.51 31.18
N PRO A 98 2.28 61.84 30.78
CA PRO A 98 1.62 61.25 29.62
C PRO A 98 1.47 62.18 28.41
N LYS A 99 1.29 61.60 27.20
CA LYS A 99 0.64 62.28 26.07
C LYS A 99 -0.11 61.30 25.16
N ARG A 100 -1.31 61.75 24.80
CA ARG A 100 -2.37 61.14 23.99
C ARG A 100 -2.09 61.44 22.50
N ASN A 101 -2.19 60.45 21.62
CA ASN A 101 -2.89 60.48 20.31
C ASN A 101 -2.31 59.45 19.29
N GLY A 102 -3.16 58.47 18.96
CA GLY A 102 -3.39 57.90 17.64
C GLY A 102 -2.22 57.39 16.79
N VAL A 103 -2.01 56.07 16.76
CA VAL A 103 -1.55 55.33 15.57
C VAL A 103 -2.24 53.95 15.54
N VAL A 104 -2.64 53.55 14.34
CA VAL A 104 -3.31 52.31 13.96
C VAL A 104 -2.57 51.08 14.50
N ASN A 105 -3.24 50.25 15.32
CA ASN A 105 -2.73 48.95 15.73
C ASN A 105 -2.81 47.96 14.56
N GLU A 106 -1.72 47.89 13.80
CA GLU A 106 -1.41 46.76 12.93
C GLU A 106 -1.23 45.52 13.81
N PHE A 107 -2.23 44.63 13.81
CA PHE A 107 -2.19 43.36 14.54
C PHE A 107 -1.09 42.47 13.94
N HIS A 108 0.12 42.53 14.50
CA HIS A 108 1.17 41.58 14.21
C HIS A 108 0.75 40.23 14.78
N LYS A 109 0.26 39.35 13.90
CA LYS A 109 -0.11 37.98 14.23
C LYS A 109 1.17 37.18 14.47
N GLU A 110 1.61 37.14 15.73
CA GLU A 110 2.78 36.37 16.15
C GLU A 110 2.58 34.90 15.77
N ARG A 111 3.41 34.40 14.84
CA ARG A 111 3.34 33.01 14.38
C ARG A 111 4.17 32.15 15.32
N ILE A 112 3.50 31.23 16.00
CA ILE A 112 4.16 30.19 16.80
C ILE A 112 5.05 29.36 15.86
N GLN A 113 6.37 29.45 16.06
CA GLN A 113 7.35 28.65 15.34
C GLN A 113 7.45 27.27 16.01
N ILE A 114 6.90 26.25 15.35
CA ILE A 114 7.11 24.86 15.76
C ILE A 114 8.34 24.37 15.00
N PRO A 115 9.44 24.00 15.67
CA PRO A 115 10.57 23.37 15.00
C PRO A 115 10.09 22.02 14.47
N MET A 116 9.87 21.93 13.16
CA MET A 116 9.68 20.64 12.53
C MET A 116 11.06 19.96 12.49
N PRO A 117 11.22 18.75 13.06
CA PRO A 117 12.42 17.97 12.80
C PRO A 117 12.53 17.82 11.29
N GLU A 118 13.68 18.24 10.76
CA GLU A 118 13.97 18.18 9.34
C GLU A 118 13.89 16.70 8.92
N ILE A 119 12.87 16.33 8.14
CA ILE A 119 12.78 14.99 7.55
C ILE A 119 13.85 14.93 6.47
N THR A 120 15.09 14.69 6.88
CA THR A 120 16.23 14.51 6.00
C THR A 120 15.98 13.22 5.23
N ARG A 121 15.57 13.37 3.96
CA ARG A 121 15.26 12.34 2.96
C ARG A 121 13.88 11.68 3.12
N SER A 122 13.06 11.76 2.07
CA SER A 122 11.86 10.92 1.96
C SER A 122 12.26 9.43 2.06
N PRO A 123 11.62 8.61 2.90
CA PRO A 123 11.96 7.19 3.08
C PRO A 123 11.76 6.31 1.83
N PHE A 124 11.28 6.89 0.73
CA PHE A 124 10.93 6.23 -0.52
C PHE A 124 11.48 7.03 -1.70
N PRO A 125 12.74 6.81 -2.13
CA PRO A 125 13.29 7.50 -3.29
C PRO A 125 12.59 7.03 -4.59
N GLU A 126 12.30 7.97 -5.49
CA GLU A 126 11.72 7.66 -6.81
C GLU A 126 12.79 7.13 -7.77
N GLU A 127 13.11 5.84 -7.65
CA GLU A 127 14.16 5.18 -8.45
C GLU A 127 13.59 4.61 -9.74
N TRP A 128 13.40 5.46 -10.74
CA TRP A 128 12.88 5.06 -12.06
C TRP A 128 13.76 4.04 -12.79
N GLY A 129 15.07 4.02 -12.53
CA GLY A 129 15.99 3.03 -13.10
C GLY A 129 15.61 1.58 -12.75
N LYS A 130 15.28 1.32 -11.47
CA LYS A 130 14.86 -0.03 -11.02
C LYS A 130 13.52 -0.43 -11.62
N THR A 131 12.62 0.55 -11.79
CA THR A 131 11.33 0.35 -12.46
C THR A 131 11.51 0.03 -13.94
N GLY A 132 12.46 0.68 -14.62
CA GLY A 132 12.87 0.34 -15.98
C GLY A 132 13.38 -1.10 -16.09
N VAL A 133 14.23 -1.55 -15.16
CA VAL A 133 14.71 -2.95 -15.13
C VAL A 133 13.56 -3.95 -14.95
N ALA A 134 12.64 -3.69 -14.01
CA ALA A 134 11.46 -4.54 -13.81
C ALA A 134 10.53 -4.55 -15.05
N PHE A 135 10.38 -3.41 -15.72
CA PHE A 135 9.60 -3.31 -16.97
C PHE A 135 10.24 -4.11 -18.10
N VAL A 136 11.56 -4.02 -18.29
CA VAL A 136 12.28 -4.82 -19.30
C VAL A 136 12.13 -6.32 -19.00
N TYR A 137 12.25 -6.72 -17.73
CA TYR A 137 11.99 -8.11 -17.32
C TYR A 137 10.57 -8.57 -17.69
N ALA A 138 9.55 -7.76 -17.39
CA ALA A 138 8.17 -8.06 -17.74
C ALA A 138 7.97 -8.15 -19.26
N MET A 139 8.59 -7.25 -20.03
CA MET A 139 8.52 -7.23 -21.49
C MET A 139 9.15 -8.49 -22.10
N ILE A 140 10.33 -8.90 -21.60
CA ILE A 140 10.98 -10.14 -22.04
C ILE A 140 10.09 -11.35 -21.73
N CYS A 141 9.51 -11.41 -20.53
CA CYS A 141 8.60 -12.50 -20.16
C CYS A 141 7.33 -12.50 -21.03
N PHE A 142 6.80 -11.33 -21.37
CA PHE A 142 5.64 -11.20 -22.27
C PHE A 142 5.98 -11.71 -23.68
N ILE A 143 7.08 -11.25 -24.28
CA ILE A 143 7.55 -11.73 -25.59
C ILE A 143 7.76 -13.25 -25.55
N PHE A 144 8.43 -13.76 -24.51
CA PHE A 144 8.64 -15.19 -24.35
C PHE A 144 7.33 -15.98 -24.24
N THR A 145 6.33 -15.43 -23.55
CA THR A 145 4.96 -16.00 -23.49
C THR A 145 4.33 -16.06 -24.86
N THR A 146 4.43 -14.99 -25.66
CA THR A 146 3.87 -14.98 -27.01
C THR A 146 4.52 -16.01 -27.94
N ILE A 147 5.83 -16.19 -27.83
CA ILE A 147 6.57 -17.23 -28.56
C ILE A 147 6.12 -18.62 -28.10
N MET A 148 6.01 -18.84 -26.78
CA MET A 148 5.56 -20.13 -26.24
C MET A 148 4.14 -20.49 -26.65
N ILE A 149 3.23 -19.52 -26.72
CA ILE A 149 1.89 -19.74 -27.25
C ILE A 149 1.95 -20.26 -28.69
N SER A 150 2.78 -19.66 -29.54
CA SER A 150 2.97 -20.16 -30.91
C SER A 150 3.61 -21.55 -30.96
N VAL A 151 4.57 -21.86 -30.07
CA VAL A 151 5.24 -23.17 -30.06
C VAL A 151 4.27 -24.28 -29.63
N VAL A 152 3.50 -24.04 -28.57
CA VAL A 152 2.53 -25.01 -28.07
C VAL A 152 1.39 -25.20 -29.06
N HIS A 153 1.00 -24.16 -29.79
CA HIS A 153 0.03 -24.28 -30.86
C HIS A 153 0.41 -25.30 -31.94
N GLU A 154 1.70 -25.37 -32.31
CA GLU A 154 2.16 -26.38 -33.26
C GLU A 154 2.15 -27.80 -32.64
N ARG A 155 2.38 -27.91 -31.32
CA ARG A 155 2.39 -29.18 -30.57
C ARG A 155 1.00 -29.75 -30.29
N VAL A 156 -0.02 -28.91 -30.11
CA VAL A 156 -1.37 -29.37 -29.77
C VAL A 156 -1.88 -30.34 -30.85
N PRO A 157 -2.32 -31.56 -30.46
CA PRO A 157 -2.86 -32.53 -31.40
C PRO A 157 -4.14 -32.01 -32.06
N ALA A 158 -4.47 -32.55 -33.23
CA ALA A 158 -5.73 -32.21 -33.90
C ALA A 158 -6.91 -32.65 -33.02
N LYS A 159 -7.98 -31.84 -33.01
CA LYS A 159 -9.18 -32.07 -32.19
C LYS A 159 -9.84 -33.43 -32.43
N GLU A 160 -9.74 -33.93 -33.66
CA GLU A 160 -10.30 -35.23 -34.04
C GLU A 160 -9.54 -36.40 -33.40
N ALA A 161 -8.26 -36.22 -33.08
CA ALA A 161 -7.44 -37.25 -32.46
C ALA A 161 -7.63 -37.33 -30.93
N THR A 162 -7.95 -36.20 -30.28
CA THR A 162 -8.07 -36.12 -28.82
C THR A 162 -9.30 -35.30 -28.41
N PRO A 163 -10.37 -35.93 -27.86
CA PRO A 163 -11.52 -35.20 -27.38
C PRO A 163 -11.19 -34.32 -26.16
N PRO A 164 -12.03 -33.32 -25.85
CA PRO A 164 -11.86 -32.47 -24.66
C PRO A 164 -11.90 -33.30 -23.38
N LEU A 165 -11.14 -32.88 -22.37
CA LEU A 165 -11.13 -33.54 -21.08
C LEU A 165 -12.44 -33.27 -20.32
N PRO A 166 -12.91 -34.24 -19.51
CA PRO A 166 -14.09 -34.03 -18.68
C PRO A 166 -13.81 -32.94 -17.63
N ASP A 167 -14.66 -31.94 -17.58
CA ASP A 167 -14.59 -30.83 -16.63
C ASP A 167 -15.91 -30.70 -15.89
N LYS A 168 -15.83 -30.68 -14.56
CA LYS A 168 -17.04 -30.71 -13.73
C LYS A 168 -17.93 -29.48 -13.92
N PHE A 169 -17.36 -28.34 -14.28
CA PHE A 169 -18.14 -27.13 -14.55
C PHE A 169 -18.93 -27.26 -15.87
N PHE A 170 -18.33 -27.87 -16.89
CA PHE A 170 -18.98 -28.07 -18.19
C PHE A 170 -20.14 -29.07 -18.12
N ASP A 171 -20.15 -29.96 -17.12
CA ASP A 171 -21.30 -30.83 -16.84
C ASP A 171 -22.53 -30.05 -16.36
N PHE A 172 -22.31 -28.97 -15.59
CA PHE A 172 -23.38 -28.20 -14.95
C PHE A 172 -23.87 -27.02 -15.79
N PHE A 173 -22.96 -26.37 -16.52
CA PHE A 173 -23.26 -25.19 -17.30
C PHE A 173 -23.04 -25.47 -18.78
N GLY A 174 -24.03 -25.07 -19.60
CA GLY A 174 -23.89 -25.06 -21.04
C GLY A 174 -23.06 -23.87 -21.52
N ARG A 175 -22.44 -24.05 -22.69
CA ARG A 175 -21.61 -23.02 -23.31
C ARG A 175 -22.43 -21.79 -23.70
N VAL A 176 -21.88 -20.60 -23.43
CA VAL A 176 -22.42 -19.31 -23.85
C VAL A 176 -21.39 -18.54 -24.68
N ASP A 177 -21.65 -18.36 -25.98
CA ASP A 177 -20.68 -17.77 -26.92
C ASP A 177 -20.26 -16.33 -26.60
N TRP A 178 -21.18 -15.49 -26.12
CA TRP A 178 -20.89 -14.08 -25.82
C TRP A 178 -20.18 -13.89 -24.46
N ALA A 179 -20.13 -14.92 -23.61
CA ALA A 179 -19.57 -14.80 -22.27
C ALA A 179 -18.09 -14.39 -22.30
N PHE A 180 -17.32 -14.92 -23.25
CA PHE A 180 -15.90 -14.61 -23.35
C PHE A 180 -15.64 -13.14 -23.69
N SER A 181 -16.42 -12.57 -24.62
CA SER A 181 -16.32 -11.14 -24.96
C SER A 181 -16.63 -10.25 -23.75
N ILE A 182 -17.59 -10.61 -22.91
CA ILE A 182 -17.88 -9.89 -21.67
C ILE A 182 -16.72 -9.99 -20.68
N CYS A 183 -16.07 -11.15 -20.56
CA CYS A 183 -14.85 -11.29 -19.78
C CYS A 183 -13.76 -10.34 -20.27
N GLU A 184 -13.49 -10.29 -21.57
CA GLU A 184 -12.45 -9.40 -22.13
C GLU A 184 -12.76 -7.92 -21.86
N ILE A 185 -14.01 -7.50 -22.04
CA ILE A 185 -14.45 -6.14 -21.74
C ILE A 185 -14.25 -5.81 -20.25
N ASN A 186 -14.69 -6.69 -19.35
CA ASN A 186 -14.50 -6.52 -17.91
C ASN A 186 -13.01 -6.46 -17.54
N GLY A 187 -12.18 -7.29 -18.17
CA GLY A 187 -10.73 -7.29 -18.03
C GLY A 187 -10.11 -5.97 -18.46
N MET A 188 -10.47 -5.46 -19.64
CA MET A 188 -10.01 -4.17 -20.13
C MET A 188 -10.41 -3.02 -19.20
N ILE A 189 -11.68 -2.98 -18.76
CA ILE A 189 -12.16 -1.97 -17.79
C ILE A 189 -11.33 -2.02 -16.51
N LEU A 190 -11.11 -3.22 -15.96
CA LEU A 190 -10.36 -3.38 -14.71
C LEU A 190 -8.89 -2.98 -14.85
N VAL A 191 -8.24 -3.31 -15.97
CA VAL A 191 -6.86 -2.88 -16.27
C VAL A 191 -6.80 -1.37 -16.44
N VAL A 192 -7.75 -0.74 -17.13
CA VAL A 192 -7.81 0.72 -17.27
C VAL A 192 -7.99 1.40 -15.91
N LEU A 193 -8.92 0.91 -15.07
CA LEU A 193 -9.11 1.43 -13.71
C LEU A 193 -7.83 1.30 -12.87
N TRP A 194 -7.12 0.18 -13.00
CA TRP A 194 -5.82 -0.01 -12.36
C TRP A 194 -4.77 1.00 -12.85
N LEU A 195 -4.63 1.20 -14.16
CA LEU A 195 -3.65 2.14 -14.73
C LEU A 195 -3.96 3.59 -14.34
N LEU A 196 -5.25 3.97 -14.33
CA LEU A 196 -5.70 5.27 -13.84
C LEU A 196 -5.32 5.44 -12.37
N GLN A 197 -5.65 4.45 -11.52
CA GLN A 197 -5.27 4.48 -10.10
C GLN A 197 -3.75 4.61 -9.93
N TRP A 198 -2.96 3.83 -10.68
CA TRP A 198 -1.51 3.85 -10.64
C TRP A 198 -0.93 5.22 -11.02
N ALA A 199 -1.48 5.87 -12.05
CA ALA A 199 -1.08 7.22 -12.46
C ALA A 199 -1.34 8.27 -11.38
N LEU A 200 -2.36 8.06 -10.52
CA LEU A 200 -2.70 8.95 -9.40
C LEU A 200 -1.91 8.65 -8.11
N LEU A 201 -1.09 7.60 -8.06
CA LEU A 201 -0.32 7.28 -6.85
C LEU A 201 0.93 8.15 -6.74
N LYS A 202 1.18 8.68 -5.53
CA LYS A 202 2.39 9.46 -5.23
C LYS A 202 3.66 8.64 -5.46
N TYR A 203 3.69 7.38 -5.04
CA TYR A 203 4.85 6.49 -5.13
C TYR A 203 4.79 5.56 -6.37
N ARG A 204 4.41 6.12 -7.53
CA ARG A 204 4.18 5.38 -8.79
C ARG A 204 5.34 4.48 -9.23
N SER A 205 6.59 4.91 -9.01
CA SER A 205 7.77 4.13 -9.39
C SER A 205 7.86 2.81 -8.59
N ILE A 206 7.70 2.88 -7.26
CA ILE A 206 7.74 1.70 -6.39
C ILE A 206 6.57 0.76 -6.71
N VAL A 207 5.36 1.29 -6.88
CA VAL A 207 4.20 0.43 -7.19
C VAL A 207 4.34 -0.21 -8.58
N GLY A 208 4.84 0.55 -9.55
CA GLY A 208 5.08 0.08 -10.92
C GLY A 208 6.08 -1.07 -10.98
N ARG A 209 7.25 -0.96 -10.33
CA ARG A 209 8.24 -2.05 -10.33
C ARG A 209 7.71 -3.33 -9.67
N ARG A 210 6.88 -3.21 -8.62
CA ARG A 210 6.24 -4.35 -7.95
C ARG A 210 5.26 -5.03 -8.89
N PHE A 211 4.44 -4.25 -9.59
CA PHE A 211 3.50 -4.74 -10.59
C PHE A 211 4.21 -5.46 -11.74
N PHE A 212 5.21 -4.81 -12.37
CA PHE A 212 5.94 -5.41 -13.49
C PHE A 212 6.69 -6.68 -13.10
N PHE A 213 7.31 -6.71 -11.91
CA PHE A 213 7.95 -7.93 -11.43
C PHE A 213 6.96 -9.10 -11.28
N ILE A 214 5.84 -8.86 -10.59
CA ILE A 214 4.83 -9.91 -10.35
C ILE A 214 4.23 -10.39 -11.68
N VAL A 215 3.85 -9.47 -12.58
CA VAL A 215 3.36 -9.82 -13.93
C VAL A 215 4.37 -10.67 -14.68
N GLY A 216 5.64 -10.26 -14.72
CA GLY A 216 6.70 -10.99 -15.42
C GLY A 216 6.90 -12.40 -14.87
N THR A 217 6.90 -12.56 -13.54
CA THR A 217 7.05 -13.87 -12.89
C THR A 217 5.85 -14.78 -13.12
N LEU A 218 4.61 -14.26 -13.09
CA LEU A 218 3.41 -15.05 -13.40
C LEU A 218 3.44 -15.54 -14.85
N TYR A 219 3.81 -14.68 -15.79
CA TYR A 219 3.96 -15.08 -17.19
C TYR A 219 5.11 -16.05 -17.43
N LEU A 220 6.22 -15.93 -16.70
CA LEU A 220 7.27 -16.94 -16.76
C LEU A 220 6.78 -18.32 -16.29
N TYR A 221 6.03 -18.39 -15.19
CA TYR A 221 5.42 -19.64 -14.73
C TYR A 221 4.40 -20.21 -15.72
N ARG A 222 3.65 -19.33 -16.40
CA ARG A 222 2.75 -19.72 -17.50
C ARG A 222 3.52 -20.38 -18.64
N CYS A 223 4.64 -19.80 -19.07
CA CYS A 223 5.47 -20.38 -20.12
C CYS A 223 5.92 -21.81 -19.79
N ILE A 224 6.40 -22.02 -18.56
CA ILE A 224 6.91 -23.32 -18.11
C ILE A 224 5.78 -24.35 -18.07
N THR A 225 4.66 -24.01 -17.45
CA THR A 225 3.52 -24.95 -17.29
C THR A 225 2.91 -25.34 -18.64
N MET A 226 2.66 -24.36 -19.50
CA MET A 226 2.10 -24.57 -20.83
C MET A 226 3.03 -25.36 -21.76
N TYR A 227 4.35 -25.19 -21.62
CA TYR A 227 5.33 -25.95 -22.40
C TYR A 227 5.46 -27.41 -21.93
N ILE A 228 5.45 -27.64 -20.61
CA ILE A 228 5.58 -28.98 -20.01
C ILE A 228 4.33 -29.82 -20.31
N THR A 229 3.14 -29.23 -20.23
CA THR A 229 1.88 -29.96 -20.43
C THR A 229 0.94 -29.18 -21.33
N THR A 230 0.76 -29.71 -22.54
CA THR A 230 -0.16 -29.15 -23.55
C THR A 230 -1.50 -29.88 -23.44
N LEU A 231 -2.54 -29.19 -22.96
CA LEU A 231 -3.88 -29.77 -22.83
C LEU A 231 -4.64 -29.70 -24.17
N PRO A 232 -5.56 -30.67 -24.43
CA PRO A 232 -6.41 -30.64 -25.61
C PRO A 232 -7.41 -29.48 -25.54
N VAL A 233 -7.89 -29.04 -26.71
CA VAL A 233 -8.84 -27.92 -26.82
C VAL A 233 -10.13 -28.23 -26.04
N PRO A 234 -10.64 -27.31 -25.19
CA PRO A 234 -11.78 -27.57 -24.31
C PRO A 234 -13.13 -27.68 -25.04
N GLY A 235 -13.20 -27.32 -26.32
CA GLY A 235 -14.40 -27.45 -27.12
C GLY A 235 -14.19 -27.56 -28.63
N MET A 236 -15.16 -28.20 -29.29
CA MET A 236 -15.13 -28.38 -30.74
C MET A 236 -15.38 -27.08 -31.51
N HIS A 237 -15.96 -26.06 -30.86
CA HIS A 237 -16.29 -24.75 -31.44
C HIS A 237 -15.10 -23.91 -31.89
N PHE A 238 -13.90 -24.14 -31.34
CA PHE A 238 -12.73 -23.35 -31.69
C PHE A 238 -12.29 -23.52 -33.16
N LYS A 239 -12.10 -22.42 -33.88
CA LYS A 239 -11.40 -22.45 -35.18
C LYS A 239 -9.94 -22.09 -34.95
N CYS A 240 -9.10 -23.11 -34.87
CA CYS A 240 -7.64 -22.93 -34.71
C CYS A 240 -7.01 -22.50 -36.04
N SER A 241 -6.01 -21.63 -35.97
CA SER A 241 -5.16 -21.28 -37.12
C SER A 241 -4.47 -22.52 -37.71
N PRO A 242 -4.15 -22.51 -39.02
CA PRO A 242 -3.36 -23.58 -39.61
C PRO A 242 -1.97 -23.63 -38.98
N LYS A 243 -1.43 -24.86 -38.87
CA LYS A 243 -0.06 -25.12 -38.41
C LYS A 243 0.94 -24.68 -39.48
N LEU A 244 2.03 -24.05 -39.07
CA LEU A 244 3.02 -23.48 -39.98
C LEU A 244 4.28 -24.34 -40.18
N PHE A 245 4.39 -25.49 -39.49
CA PHE A 245 5.39 -26.54 -39.75
C PHE A 245 6.82 -26.04 -40.05
N GLY A 246 7.30 -25.02 -39.32
CA GLY A 246 8.67 -24.53 -39.43
C GLY A 246 8.91 -23.29 -40.30
N ASP A 247 7.87 -22.67 -40.88
CA ASP A 247 8.02 -21.34 -41.51
C ASP A 247 8.19 -20.23 -40.46
N TRP A 248 9.46 -19.94 -40.14
CA TRP A 248 9.84 -18.97 -39.11
C TRP A 248 9.39 -17.55 -39.42
N ALA A 249 9.37 -17.14 -40.70
CA ALA A 249 9.00 -15.77 -41.09
C ALA A 249 7.51 -15.51 -40.81
N SER A 250 6.67 -16.43 -41.25
CA SER A 250 5.22 -16.35 -41.02
C SER A 250 4.85 -16.60 -39.55
N GLN A 251 5.59 -17.47 -38.85
CA GLN A 251 5.44 -17.66 -37.41
C GLN A 251 5.77 -16.37 -36.63
N MET A 252 6.86 -15.69 -36.98
CA MET A 252 7.23 -14.42 -36.36
C MET A 252 6.19 -13.33 -36.65
N SER A 253 5.66 -13.26 -37.88
CA SER A 253 4.58 -12.34 -38.23
C SER A 253 3.34 -12.54 -37.35
N ARG A 254 2.96 -13.80 -37.10
CA ARG A 254 1.86 -14.16 -36.19
C ARG A 254 2.14 -13.76 -34.74
N VAL A 255 3.36 -13.99 -34.25
CA VAL A 255 3.77 -13.56 -32.90
C VAL A 255 3.70 -12.05 -32.77
N MET A 256 4.23 -11.30 -33.75
CA MET A 256 4.18 -9.84 -33.76
C MET A 256 2.75 -9.29 -33.79
N LYS A 257 1.85 -9.91 -34.57
CA LYS A 257 0.43 -9.56 -34.58
C LYS A 257 -0.23 -9.79 -33.21
N MET A 258 0.12 -10.88 -32.52
CA MET A 258 -0.39 -11.14 -31.17
C MET A 258 0.16 -10.17 -30.12
N ILE A 259 1.45 -9.82 -30.21
CA ILE A 259 2.06 -8.79 -29.37
C ILE A 259 1.34 -7.45 -29.57
N ALA A 260 1.10 -7.05 -30.82
CA ALA A 260 0.40 -5.81 -31.16
C ALA A 260 -1.06 -5.80 -30.68
N GLY A 261 -1.75 -6.95 -30.71
CA GLY A 261 -3.10 -7.12 -30.18
C GLY A 261 -3.18 -7.29 -28.65
N GLY A 262 -2.04 -7.27 -27.95
CA GLY A 262 -2.00 -7.42 -26.49
C GLY A 262 -2.51 -8.78 -25.98
N GLY A 263 -2.61 -9.79 -26.86
CA GLY A 263 -3.16 -11.10 -26.53
C GLY A 263 -4.69 -11.16 -26.37
N LEU A 264 -5.43 -10.13 -26.81
CA LEU A 264 -6.89 -10.14 -26.80
C LEU A 264 -7.48 -10.81 -28.04
N THR A 265 -8.69 -11.32 -27.88
CA THR A 265 -9.49 -12.06 -28.87
C THR A 265 -10.35 -11.10 -29.68
N ILE A 266 -10.84 -10.02 -29.06
CA ILE A 266 -11.57 -8.92 -29.72
C ILE A 266 -10.79 -8.23 -30.85
N THR A 267 -9.45 -8.27 -30.83
CA THR A 267 -8.59 -7.73 -31.90
C THR A 267 -8.42 -8.69 -33.09
N GLY A 268 -9.11 -9.84 -33.09
CA GLY A 268 -9.09 -10.82 -34.18
C GLY A 268 -7.75 -11.54 -34.35
N SER A 269 -6.90 -11.52 -33.32
CA SER A 269 -5.54 -12.08 -33.32
C SER A 269 -5.41 -13.44 -32.62
N HIS A 270 -6.43 -13.88 -31.88
CA HIS A 270 -6.31 -15.00 -30.94
C HIS A 270 -6.96 -16.30 -31.47
N HIS A 271 -6.48 -16.80 -32.61
CA HIS A 271 -6.85 -18.11 -33.16
C HIS A 271 -5.81 -19.21 -32.86
N MET A 272 -4.85 -18.92 -31.96
CA MET A 272 -3.85 -19.90 -31.53
C MET A 272 -4.42 -20.75 -30.41
N CYS A 273 -4.41 -22.06 -30.61
CA CYS A 273 -4.92 -23.05 -29.65
C CYS A 273 -3.76 -23.62 -28.83
N GLY A 274 -3.95 -23.83 -27.52
CA GLY A 274 -3.00 -24.58 -26.69
C GLY A 274 -2.64 -23.95 -25.35
N ASP A 275 -3.19 -22.78 -25.04
CA ASP A 275 -2.96 -22.05 -23.80
C ASP A 275 -4.00 -22.36 -22.72
N TYR A 276 -4.38 -23.64 -22.58
CA TYR A 276 -5.47 -24.11 -21.71
C TYR A 276 -5.01 -24.57 -20.31
N LEU A 277 -3.75 -24.31 -19.97
CA LEU A 277 -3.18 -24.53 -18.65
C LEU A 277 -2.48 -23.24 -18.20
N TYR A 278 -2.94 -22.69 -17.08
CA TYR A 278 -2.58 -21.37 -16.54
C TYR A 278 -3.06 -20.17 -17.39
N SER A 279 -4.27 -19.67 -17.10
CA SER A 279 -5.01 -18.70 -17.93
C SER A 279 -4.51 -17.28 -17.71
N GLY A 280 -4.02 -16.65 -18.78
CA GLY A 280 -3.54 -15.27 -18.74
C GLY A 280 -4.64 -14.25 -18.41
N HIS A 281 -5.86 -14.46 -18.91
CA HIS A 281 -7.01 -13.60 -18.60
C HIS A 281 -7.34 -13.62 -17.12
N THR A 282 -7.36 -14.82 -16.52
CA THR A 282 -7.56 -15.00 -15.07
C THR A 282 -6.46 -14.30 -14.27
N VAL A 283 -5.19 -14.45 -14.68
CA VAL A 283 -4.05 -13.79 -14.05
C VAL A 283 -4.21 -12.28 -14.07
N MET A 284 -4.51 -11.68 -15.23
CA MET A 284 -4.63 -10.23 -15.36
C MET A 284 -5.82 -9.67 -14.58
N LEU A 285 -7.00 -10.31 -14.67
CA LEU A 285 -8.18 -9.92 -13.91
C LEU A 285 -7.91 -9.94 -12.40
N THR A 286 -7.41 -11.06 -11.89
CA THR A 286 -7.18 -11.24 -10.46
C THR A 286 -6.07 -10.31 -9.96
N LEU A 287 -4.97 -10.19 -10.70
CA LEU A 287 -3.85 -9.32 -10.32
C LEU A 287 -4.24 -7.85 -10.31
N SER A 288 -4.93 -7.36 -11.35
CA SER A 288 -5.42 -5.98 -11.41
C SER A 288 -6.34 -5.67 -10.24
N TYR A 289 -7.27 -6.56 -9.88
CA TYR A 289 -8.12 -6.37 -8.71
C TYR A 289 -7.32 -6.33 -7.40
N LEU A 290 -6.36 -7.25 -7.20
CA LEU A 290 -5.53 -7.29 -5.99
C LEU A 290 -4.71 -6.00 -5.81
N PHE A 291 -4.10 -5.51 -6.89
CA PHE A 291 -3.35 -4.26 -6.89
C PHE A 291 -4.25 -3.04 -6.66
N ILE A 292 -5.42 -2.99 -7.29
CA ILE A 292 -6.44 -1.96 -7.02
C ILE A 292 -6.76 -1.93 -5.53
N LYS A 293 -7.11 -3.09 -4.94
CA LYS A 293 -7.51 -3.21 -3.53
C LYS A 293 -6.38 -2.82 -2.56
N GLU A 294 -5.14 -3.23 -2.86
CA GLU A 294 -4.00 -2.97 -1.96
C GLU A 294 -3.61 -1.50 -1.95
N TYR A 295 -3.52 -0.86 -3.12
CA TYR A 295 -3.04 0.52 -3.23
C TYR A 295 -4.16 1.57 -3.21
N SER A 296 -5.42 1.15 -3.03
CA SER A 296 -6.56 2.07 -2.91
C SER A 296 -6.90 2.40 -1.45
N SER A 297 -7.45 3.60 -1.23
CA SER A 297 -7.89 4.04 0.09
C SER A 297 -9.09 3.22 0.57
N LYS A 298 -9.05 2.79 1.84
CA LYS A 298 -10.14 2.00 2.47
C LYS A 298 -11.47 2.75 2.53
N LYS A 299 -11.47 4.08 2.35
CA LYS A 299 -12.70 4.91 2.33
C LYS A 299 -13.56 4.65 1.10
N PHE A 300 -12.98 4.19 -0.01
CA PHE A 300 -13.69 3.92 -1.26
C PHE A 300 -14.16 2.46 -1.34
N TRP A 301 -14.89 2.00 -0.32
CA TRP A 301 -15.36 0.61 -0.24
C TRP A 301 -16.25 0.19 -1.43
N TRP A 302 -17.07 1.10 -1.95
CA TRP A 302 -17.96 0.87 -3.11
C TRP A 302 -17.17 0.59 -4.39
N TYR A 303 -16.07 1.32 -4.59
CA TYR A 303 -15.15 1.09 -5.71
C TYR A 303 -14.51 -0.30 -5.60
N HIS A 304 -14.10 -0.74 -4.40
CA HIS A 304 -13.57 -2.10 -4.22
C HIS A 304 -14.62 -3.17 -4.50
N TRP A 305 -15.87 -2.95 -4.10
CA TRP A 305 -16.98 -3.86 -4.42
C TRP A 305 -17.26 -3.95 -5.92
N ILE A 306 -17.26 -2.82 -6.62
CA ILE A 306 -17.43 -2.81 -8.09
C ILE A 306 -16.29 -3.56 -8.77
N CYS A 307 -15.04 -3.27 -8.42
CA CYS A 307 -13.88 -3.97 -8.99
C CYS A 307 -13.89 -5.48 -8.66
N TRP A 308 -14.32 -5.84 -7.45
CA TRP A 308 -14.49 -7.24 -7.07
C TRP A 308 -15.57 -7.93 -7.92
N LEU A 309 -16.71 -7.28 -8.12
CA LEU A 309 -17.80 -7.81 -8.95
C LEU A 309 -17.34 -7.97 -10.40
N LEU A 310 -16.66 -6.97 -10.98
CA LEU A 310 -16.09 -7.07 -12.33
C LEU A 310 -15.12 -8.25 -12.47
N CYS A 311 -14.25 -8.45 -11.47
CA CYS A 311 -13.35 -9.60 -11.44
C CYS A 311 -14.12 -10.92 -11.34
N ALA A 312 -15.09 -11.03 -10.43
CA ALA A 312 -15.86 -12.25 -10.21
C ALA A 312 -16.70 -12.63 -11.43
N VAL A 313 -17.39 -11.66 -12.04
CA VAL A 313 -18.14 -11.85 -13.28
C VAL A 313 -17.20 -12.24 -14.42
N GLY A 314 -16.03 -11.58 -14.55
CA GLY A 314 -15.02 -11.96 -15.53
C GLY A 314 -14.59 -13.43 -15.40
N LEU A 315 -14.23 -13.88 -14.20
CA LEU A 315 -13.83 -15.28 -13.96
C LEU A 315 -14.95 -16.27 -14.25
N PHE A 316 -16.19 -15.96 -13.87
CA PHE A 316 -17.33 -16.81 -14.17
C PHE A 316 -17.59 -16.89 -15.68
N CYS A 317 -17.52 -15.76 -16.39
CA CYS A 317 -17.69 -15.68 -17.83
C CYS A 317 -16.61 -16.45 -18.61
N ILE A 318 -15.36 -16.52 -18.11
CA ILE A 318 -14.30 -17.37 -18.69
C ILE A 318 -14.75 -18.83 -18.72
N LEU A 319 -15.26 -19.33 -17.59
CA LEU A 319 -15.71 -20.71 -17.47
C LEU A 319 -16.95 -20.96 -18.33
N LEU A 320 -17.90 -20.03 -18.34
CA LEU A 320 -19.16 -20.13 -19.10
C LEU A 320 -18.96 -20.12 -20.62
N ALA A 321 -17.88 -19.51 -21.10
CA ALA A 321 -17.50 -19.56 -22.52
C ALA A 321 -17.01 -20.93 -22.98
N HIS A 322 -16.62 -21.80 -22.04
CA HIS A 322 -15.93 -23.08 -22.28
C HIS A 322 -14.62 -22.89 -23.05
N ASP A 323 -13.97 -21.73 -22.86
CA ASP A 323 -12.74 -21.40 -23.58
C ASP A 323 -11.48 -21.79 -22.79
N HIS A 324 -11.61 -21.92 -21.46
CA HIS A 324 -10.59 -22.44 -20.57
C HIS A 324 -11.20 -23.50 -19.65
N TYR A 325 -10.41 -24.50 -19.26
CA TYR A 325 -10.84 -25.47 -18.24
C TYR A 325 -10.98 -24.83 -16.86
N SER A 326 -11.80 -25.40 -15.99
CA SER A 326 -11.93 -24.96 -14.60
C SER A 326 -10.63 -25.04 -13.83
N ILE A 327 -9.83 -26.07 -14.09
CA ILE A 327 -8.51 -26.22 -13.47
C ILE A 327 -7.58 -25.07 -13.88
N ASP A 328 -7.75 -24.55 -15.09
CA ASP A 328 -6.96 -23.46 -15.62
C ASP A 328 -7.16 -22.19 -14.79
N VAL A 329 -8.43 -21.85 -14.55
CA VAL A 329 -8.83 -20.70 -13.72
C VAL A 329 -8.42 -20.91 -12.25
N ALA A 330 -8.60 -22.11 -11.71
CA ALA A 330 -8.27 -22.41 -10.32
C ALA A 330 -6.77 -22.30 -10.03
N VAL A 331 -5.92 -22.88 -10.89
CA VAL A 331 -4.46 -22.82 -10.77
C VAL A 331 -3.95 -21.39 -10.95
N ALA A 332 -4.47 -20.67 -11.95
CA ALA A 332 -4.12 -19.27 -12.18
C ALA A 332 -4.48 -18.37 -10.99
N TYR A 333 -5.68 -18.53 -10.41
CA TYR A 333 -6.08 -17.82 -9.20
C TYR A 333 -5.18 -18.16 -8.01
N PHE A 334 -4.86 -19.45 -7.84
CA PHE A 334 -3.99 -19.90 -6.77
C PHE A 334 -2.61 -19.23 -6.87
N ILE A 335 -1.90 -19.43 -7.97
CA ILE A 335 -0.52 -18.96 -8.11
C ILE A 335 -0.45 -17.43 -8.05
N THR A 336 -1.38 -16.72 -8.68
CA THR A 336 -1.46 -15.24 -8.65
C THR A 336 -1.59 -14.70 -7.23
N THR A 337 -2.56 -15.22 -6.45
CA THR A 337 -2.80 -14.75 -5.08
C THR A 337 -1.62 -15.05 -4.14
N ARG A 338 -1.03 -16.25 -4.23
CA ARG A 338 0.11 -16.63 -3.37
C ARG A 338 1.35 -15.79 -3.69
N LEU A 339 1.67 -15.63 -4.97
CA LEU A 339 2.81 -14.81 -5.36
C LEU A 339 2.62 -13.35 -4.92
N PHE A 340 1.41 -12.81 -5.11
CA PHE A 340 1.08 -11.46 -4.67
C PHE A 340 1.27 -11.28 -3.16
N TRP A 341 0.73 -12.18 -2.34
CA TRP A 341 0.85 -12.08 -0.87
C TRP A 341 2.26 -12.33 -0.38
N TRP A 342 2.99 -13.31 -0.93
CA TRP A 342 4.39 -13.55 -0.59
C TRP A 342 5.25 -12.32 -0.89
N TYR A 343 5.10 -11.75 -2.09
CA TYR A 343 5.82 -10.55 -2.49
C TYR A 343 5.54 -9.37 -1.55
N HIS A 344 4.27 -9.07 -1.27
CA HIS A 344 3.91 -7.92 -0.42
C HIS A 344 4.29 -8.15 1.04
N THR A 345 4.21 -9.39 1.54
CA THR A 345 4.65 -9.73 2.90
C THR A 345 6.14 -9.48 3.07
N MET A 346 6.96 -9.94 2.11
CA MET A 346 8.41 -9.67 2.12
C MET A 346 8.72 -8.18 1.94
N ALA A 347 7.97 -7.47 1.09
CA ALA A 347 8.19 -6.06 0.85
C ALA A 347 7.83 -5.17 2.06
N ASN A 348 6.84 -5.58 2.86
CA ASN A 348 6.36 -4.82 4.00
C ASN A 348 7.15 -5.09 5.29
N GLN A 349 7.72 -6.29 5.45
CA GLN A 349 8.48 -6.68 6.64
C GLN A 349 9.98 -6.51 6.41
N GLN A 350 10.65 -5.66 7.20
CA GLN A 350 12.07 -5.36 7.00
C GLN A 350 12.98 -6.56 7.27
N THR A 351 12.63 -7.38 8.27
CA THR A 351 13.40 -8.59 8.63
C THR A 351 13.39 -9.65 7.53
N LEU A 352 12.39 -9.65 6.64
CA LEU A 352 12.30 -10.59 5.51
C LEU A 352 13.08 -10.14 4.27
N LYS A 353 13.59 -8.90 4.25
CA LYS A 353 14.46 -8.40 3.18
C LYS A 353 15.92 -8.78 3.39
N GLU A 354 16.30 -9.03 4.64
CA GLU A 354 17.63 -9.46 5.02
C GLU A 354 17.77 -10.98 4.86
N SER A 355 18.92 -11.40 4.33
CA SER A 355 19.25 -12.82 4.17
C SER A 355 19.68 -13.39 5.53
N SER A 356 18.71 -13.84 6.32
CA SER A 356 18.94 -14.58 7.57
C SER A 356 18.72 -16.08 7.38
N GLN A 357 19.44 -16.90 8.14
CA GLN A 357 19.29 -18.37 8.15
C GLN A 357 17.86 -18.81 8.52
N SER A 358 17.10 -17.98 9.25
CA SER A 358 15.70 -18.23 9.61
C SER A 358 14.69 -17.86 8.51
N ASN A 359 15.11 -17.15 7.46
CA ASN A 359 14.23 -16.67 6.41
C ASN A 359 14.15 -17.67 5.25
N PHE A 360 13.15 -18.56 5.25
CA PHE A 360 12.94 -19.52 4.17
C PHE A 360 12.66 -18.86 2.80
N PHE A 361 12.13 -17.63 2.78
CA PHE A 361 11.88 -16.91 1.53
C PHE A 361 13.17 -16.53 0.79
N SER A 362 14.31 -16.49 1.49
CA SER A 362 15.62 -16.25 0.87
C SER A 362 16.04 -17.33 -0.13
N ARG A 363 15.42 -18.53 -0.05
CA ARG A 363 15.71 -19.68 -0.91
C ARG A 363 14.97 -19.62 -2.26
N VAL A 364 14.03 -18.68 -2.43
CA VAL A 364 13.28 -18.56 -3.67
C VAL A 364 14.19 -18.02 -4.78
N TRP A 365 14.12 -18.59 -5.99
CA TRP A 365 15.07 -18.28 -7.08
C TRP A 365 15.12 -16.79 -7.46
N TRP A 366 13.99 -16.09 -7.34
CA TRP A 366 13.87 -14.66 -7.66
C TRP A 366 14.19 -13.73 -6.48
N TYR A 367 14.56 -14.27 -5.31
CA TYR A 367 14.80 -13.49 -4.09
C TYR A 367 15.88 -12.41 -4.27
N ARG A 368 16.98 -12.74 -4.97
CA ARG A 368 18.05 -11.76 -5.26
C ARG A 368 17.56 -10.57 -6.08
N PHE A 369 16.71 -10.84 -7.07
CA PHE A 369 16.11 -9.78 -7.88
C PHE A 369 15.13 -8.93 -7.07
N PHE A 370 14.34 -9.58 -6.20
CA PHE A 370 13.49 -8.89 -5.25
C PHE A 370 14.28 -7.95 -4.31
N GLN A 371 15.40 -8.42 -3.74
CA GLN A 371 16.25 -7.61 -2.88
C GLN A 371 16.77 -6.36 -3.61
N TYR A 372 17.22 -6.51 -4.86
CA TYR A 372 17.64 -5.37 -5.70
C TYR A 372 16.52 -4.34 -5.87
N LEU A 373 15.30 -4.79 -6.17
CA LEU A 373 14.15 -3.90 -6.35
C LEU A 373 13.76 -3.18 -5.04
N GLU A 374 13.75 -3.87 -3.91
CA GLU A 374 13.21 -3.35 -2.64
C GLU A 374 14.27 -2.81 -1.65
N GLN A 375 15.56 -2.80 -2.01
CA GLN A 375 16.68 -2.39 -1.15
C GLN A 375 16.49 -1.02 -0.45
N ASN A 376 15.93 -0.05 -1.17
CA ASN A 376 15.84 1.36 -0.72
C ASN A 376 14.43 1.74 -0.21
N VAL A 377 13.56 0.76 0.04
CA VAL A 377 12.20 0.99 0.53
C VAL A 377 12.10 0.50 1.97
N THR A 378 12.04 1.44 2.91
CA THR A 378 11.96 1.15 4.34
C THR A 378 10.49 1.19 4.80
N GLY A 379 9.87 0.02 4.86
CA GLY A 379 8.51 -0.18 5.38
C GLY A 379 7.37 -0.14 4.37
N ILE A 380 6.13 -0.02 4.88
CA ILE A 380 4.88 -0.08 4.12
C ILE A 380 4.71 1.21 3.31
N VAL A 381 4.46 1.08 2.01
CA VAL A 381 4.23 2.23 1.11
C VAL A 381 2.89 2.89 1.48
N PRO A 382 2.87 4.19 1.86
CA PRO A 382 1.63 4.85 2.23
C PRO A 382 0.73 5.08 1.02
N ARG A 383 -0.58 4.89 1.22
CA ARG A 383 -1.65 4.98 0.20
C ARG A 383 -2.04 6.43 -0.10
N ASN A 384 -1.04 7.24 -0.45
CA ASN A 384 -1.22 8.66 -0.75
C ASN A 384 -1.42 8.87 -2.26
N PHE A 385 -2.53 9.50 -2.62
CA PHE A 385 -2.82 9.92 -3.99
C PHE A 385 -2.24 11.32 -4.23
N GLN A 386 -1.63 11.51 -5.39
CA GLN A 386 -1.18 12.80 -5.89
C GLN A 386 -1.81 13.02 -7.27
N MET A 387 -2.60 14.08 -7.41
CA MET A 387 -3.21 14.44 -8.70
C MET A 387 -2.11 14.87 -9.71
N PRO A 388 -2.12 14.41 -10.97
CA PRO A 388 -1.02 14.63 -11.91
C PRO A 388 -1.01 16.02 -12.54
N LEU A 389 -2.04 16.84 -12.33
CA LEU A 389 -2.10 18.20 -12.87
C LEU A 389 -2.54 19.17 -11.76
N SER A 390 -1.93 20.35 -11.79
CA SER A 390 -2.20 21.51 -10.96
C SER A 390 -3.60 22.08 -11.23
N TRP A 391 -4.65 21.34 -10.90
CA TRP A 391 -5.93 21.93 -10.60
C TRP A 391 -5.93 22.12 -9.10
N ARG A 392 -5.57 23.34 -8.67
CA ARG A 392 -5.80 23.77 -7.28
C ARG A 392 -7.31 23.65 -7.06
N PRO A 393 -7.81 22.69 -6.27
CA PRO A 393 -9.17 22.81 -5.78
C PRO A 393 -9.14 24.05 -4.89
N ALA A 394 -10.09 24.96 -5.05
CA ALA A 394 -10.27 26.08 -4.15
C ALA A 394 -10.17 25.55 -2.71
N GLN A 395 -9.19 26.09 -1.96
CA GLN A 395 -8.88 25.66 -0.61
C GLN A 395 -10.16 25.72 0.24
N TRP A 396 -10.76 24.56 0.49
CA TRP A 396 -11.70 24.43 1.59
C TRP A 396 -10.89 24.69 2.87
N SER A 397 -11.31 25.69 3.63
CA SER A 397 -10.53 26.31 4.70
C SER A 397 -9.97 25.28 5.70
N GLN A 398 -8.70 24.94 5.54
CA GLN A 398 -7.86 24.43 6.61
C GLN A 398 -6.81 25.50 6.90
N GLY A 399 -6.62 25.80 8.19
CA GLY A 399 -5.87 26.95 8.68
C GLY A 399 -4.54 27.18 7.97
N LYS A 400 -4.30 28.43 7.55
CA LYS A 400 -3.07 28.88 6.89
C LYS A 400 -1.86 28.68 7.80
N TYR A 401 -1.09 27.61 7.58
CA TYR A 401 0.32 27.56 7.95
C TYR A 401 1.15 27.96 6.74
N SER A 402 2.02 28.97 6.89
CA SER A 402 2.96 29.40 5.86
C SER A 402 4.36 29.06 6.36
N ARG A 403 5.11 28.31 5.57
CA ARG A 403 6.54 28.08 5.77
C ARG A 403 7.27 29.40 5.50
N ILE A 404 8.14 29.82 6.41
CA ILE A 404 9.05 30.95 6.22
C ILE A 404 10.41 30.34 5.93
N ASP A 405 10.90 30.46 4.71
CA ASP A 405 12.26 30.07 4.39
C ASP A 405 13.18 31.24 4.77
N THR A 406 13.90 31.11 5.89
CA THR A 406 14.95 32.06 6.27
C THR A 406 16.19 31.81 5.42
N VAL A 407 16.27 32.46 4.26
CA VAL A 407 17.54 32.71 3.58
C VAL A 407 18.15 33.94 4.25
N CYS A 408 19.11 33.74 5.15
CA CYS A 408 19.94 34.82 5.65
C CYS A 408 20.83 35.33 4.50
N CYS A 409 20.56 36.55 4.03
CA CYS A 409 21.55 37.35 3.32
C CYS A 409 22.68 37.67 4.30
N ASP A 410 23.84 37.07 4.10
CA ASP A 410 25.08 37.61 4.61
C ASP A 410 25.50 38.73 3.65
N ARG A 411 25.26 39.98 4.05
CA ARG A 411 25.77 41.18 3.39
C ARG A 411 26.29 42.13 4.47
N ARG A 412 27.59 42.03 4.76
CA ARG A 412 28.47 43.05 5.34
C ARG A 412 29.89 42.70 4.86
N ASN A 413 30.79 43.60 4.56
CA ASN A 413 30.78 45.04 4.34
C ASN A 413 31.99 45.28 3.43
#